data_AF-A0A819Q692-F1
#
_entry.id   AF-A0A819Q692-F1
#
_cell.length_a   1.000
_cell.length_b   1.000
_cell.length_c   1.000
_cell.angle_alpha   90.00
_cell.angle_beta   90.00
_cell.angle_gamma   90.00
#
_symmetry.space_group_name_H-M   'P 1'
#
loop_
_entity.id
_entity.type
_entity.pdbx_description
1 polymer ?
#
loop_
_entity_poly.entity_id
_entity_poly.type
_entity_poly.pdbx_seq_one_letter_code
_entity_poly.pdbx_strand_id
1 'polypeptide(L)'
;MNKDRKVSLEFACKNLKPNLKSIIGILFVITIDPELCRKLKILYADISEVGTCGKDEAEILFTTHTIFRIDNIEALPEADRLYEIQITLVGDQDNDFSKHT
;
A
#
# COMPACT_ATOMS: atom_id res chain seq x y z
N MET A 1 -7.80 -10.25 -4.17
CA MET A 1 -7.41 -11.18 -3.08
C MET A 1 -7.31 -10.36 -1.80
N ASN A 2 -7.93 -10.81 -0.70
CA ASN A 2 -7.74 -10.18 0.62
C ASN A 2 -6.54 -10.88 1.28
N LYS A 3 -5.38 -10.20 1.28
CA LYS A 3 -4.15 -10.68 1.93
C LYS A 3 -4.19 -10.26 3.41
N ASP A 4 -3.49 -11.00 4.28
CA ASP A 4 -3.65 -10.92 5.74
C ASP A 4 -3.39 -9.50 6.30
N ARG A 5 -4.47 -8.72 6.50
CA ARG A 5 -4.43 -7.35 7.05
C ARG A 5 -3.68 -7.29 8.38
N LYS A 6 -3.73 -8.37 9.18
CA LYS A 6 -3.17 -8.39 10.53
C LYS A 6 -1.66 -8.18 10.50
N VAL A 7 -0.95 -8.83 9.58
CA VAL A 7 0.51 -8.72 9.46
C VAL A 7 0.92 -7.28 9.14
N SER A 8 0.26 -6.66 8.16
CA SER A 8 0.51 -5.26 7.79
C SER A 8 0.15 -4.28 8.90
N LEU A 9 -0.94 -4.52 9.63
CA LEU A 9 -1.36 -3.69 10.76
C LEU A 9 -0.36 -3.79 11.93
N GLU A 10 0.09 -4.99 12.27
CA GLU A 10 1.11 -5.21 13.30
C GLU A 10 2.40 -4.45 12.96
N PHE A 11 2.80 -4.45 11.70
CA PHE A 11 3.94 -3.66 11.22
C PHE A 11 3.71 -2.15 11.42
N ALA A 12 2.55 -1.62 10.99
CA ALA A 12 2.21 -0.20 11.13
C ALA A 12 2.16 0.25 12.60
N CYS A 13 1.80 -0.65 13.52
CA CYS A 13 1.73 -0.38 14.96
C CYS A 13 3.08 -0.52 15.69
N LYS A 14 4.06 -1.25 15.13
CA LYS A 14 5.26 -1.74 15.82
C LYS A 14 6.05 -0.66 16.59
N ASN A 15 6.01 0.59 16.13
CA ASN A 15 6.77 1.70 16.71
C ASN A 15 5.90 2.85 17.27
N LEU A 16 4.59 2.65 17.44
CA LEU A 16 3.67 3.65 18.01
C LEU A 16 3.76 3.76 19.54
N LYS A 17 4.98 3.76 20.08
CA LYS A 17 5.21 3.82 21.53
C LYS A 17 4.89 5.23 22.07
N PRO A 18 4.39 5.37 23.32
CA PRO A 18 4.04 6.66 23.90
C PRO A 18 5.20 7.66 23.99
N ASN A 19 6.43 7.16 24.11
CA ASN A 19 7.66 7.97 24.17
C ASN A 19 8.17 8.41 22.79
N LEU A 20 7.65 7.87 21.69
CA LEU A 20 8.04 8.21 20.32
C LEU A 20 6.89 8.93 19.61
N LYS A 21 6.58 10.15 20.09
CA LYS A 21 5.44 10.96 19.62
C LYS A 21 5.54 11.43 18.16
N SER A 22 6.74 11.42 17.57
CA SER A 22 6.98 11.87 16.19
C SER A 22 6.70 10.80 15.14
N ILE A 23 6.51 9.53 15.54
CA ILE A 23 6.23 8.43 14.61
C ILE A 23 4.74 8.36 14.33
N ILE A 24 4.36 8.19 13.07
CA ILE A 24 3.00 7.87 12.66
C ILE A 24 3.00 6.49 11.99
N GLY A 25 1.96 5.71 12.23
CA GLY A 25 1.74 4.42 11.61
C GLY A 25 0.86 4.63 10.39
N ILE A 26 1.22 4.01 9.27
CA ILE A 26 0.44 4.08 8.03
C ILE A 26 0.17 2.66 7.56
N LEU A 27 -1.11 2.35 7.34
CA LEU A 27 -1.58 1.14 6.69
C LEU A 27 -2.08 1.51 5.29
N PHE A 28 -1.33 1.16 4.25
CA PHE A 28 -1.81 1.33 2.88
C PHE A 28 -2.78 0.21 2.52
N VAL A 29 -3.92 0.57 1.93
CA VAL A 29 -4.90 -0.35 1.39
C VAL A 29 -4.96 -0.17 -0.12
N ILE A 30 -4.66 -1.24 -0.85
CA ILE A 30 -4.63 -1.27 -2.31
C ILE A 30 -5.62 -2.31 -2.79
N THR A 31 -6.48 -1.93 -3.75
CA THR A 31 -7.26 -2.90 -4.51
C THR A 31 -6.55 -3.20 -5.81
N ILE A 32 -6.09 -4.45 -5.98
CA ILE A 32 -5.45 -4.89 -7.22
C ILE A 32 -6.52 -5.51 -8.12
N ASP A 33 -6.90 -4.77 -9.15
CA ASP A 33 -7.74 -5.25 -10.24
C ASP A 33 -6.85 -5.71 -11.42
N PRO A 34 -6.78 -7.03 -11.72
CA PRO A 34 -5.95 -7.55 -12.81
C PRO A 34 -6.30 -6.96 -14.18
N GLU A 35 -7.57 -6.64 -14.43
CA GLU A 35 -7.99 -6.06 -15.71
C GLU A 35 -7.52 -4.62 -15.85
N LEU A 36 -7.55 -3.86 -14.75
CA LEU A 36 -6.98 -2.51 -14.69
C LEU A 36 -5.46 -2.56 -14.89
N CYS A 37 -4.75 -3.46 -14.21
CA CYS A 37 -3.31 -3.64 -14.39
C CYS A 37 -2.96 -3.97 -15.84
N ARG A 38 -3.72 -4.89 -16.47
CA ARG A 38 -3.54 -5.25 -17.88
C ARG A 38 -3.75 -4.05 -18.81
N LYS A 39 -4.80 -3.26 -18.57
CA LYS A 39 -5.11 -2.05 -19.34
C LYS A 39 -4.02 -0.99 -19.22
N LEU A 40 -3.49 -0.79 -18.02
CA LEU A 40 -2.44 0.19 -17.72
C LEU A 40 -1.02 -0.36 -17.97
N LYS A 41 -0.89 -1.61 -18.43
CA LYS A 41 0.40 -2.30 -18.66
C LYS A 41 1.30 -2.36 -17.42
N ILE A 42 0.68 -2.42 -16.24
CA ILE A 42 1.40 -2.52 -14.97
C ILE A 42 1.72 -3.98 -14.70
N LEU A 43 3.01 -4.24 -14.52
CA LEU A 43 3.52 -5.56 -14.20
C LEU A 43 3.62 -5.71 -12.68
N TYR A 44 3.10 -6.83 -12.19
CA TYR A 44 3.23 -7.23 -10.80
C TYR A 44 3.40 -8.74 -10.71
N ALA A 45 4.03 -9.20 -9.64
CA ALA A 45 4.23 -10.62 -9.36
C ALA A 45 3.88 -10.93 -7.91
N ASP A 46 3.24 -12.08 -7.68
CA ASP A 46 3.18 -12.67 -6.35
C ASP A 46 4.50 -13.38 -6.09
N ILE A 47 5.22 -12.96 -5.06
CA ILE A 47 6.54 -13.50 -4.71
C ILE A 47 6.55 -14.19 -3.34
N SER A 48 5.36 -14.54 -2.82
CA SER A 48 5.20 -15.18 -1.51
C SER A 48 5.98 -16.51 -1.37
N GLU A 49 6.32 -17.17 -2.49
CA GLU A 49 7.09 -18.43 -2.48
C GLU A 49 8.61 -18.24 -2.55
N VAL A 50 9.09 -17.04 -2.92
CA VAL A 50 10.52 -16.76 -3.15
C VAL A 50 11.06 -15.61 -2.29
N GLY A 51 10.18 -14.84 -1.64
CA GLY A 51 10.54 -13.75 -0.74
C GLY A 51 11.24 -14.22 0.53
N THR A 52 12.06 -13.34 1.12
CA THR A 52 12.84 -13.66 2.34
C THR A 52 11.95 -13.94 3.56
N CYS A 53 10.76 -13.31 3.62
CA CYS A 53 9.77 -13.56 4.66
C CYS A 53 8.97 -14.87 4.43
N GLY A 54 9.17 -15.54 3.29
CA GLY A 54 8.50 -16.78 2.95
C GLY A 54 6.98 -16.70 3.07
N LYS A 55 6.38 -17.69 3.74
CA LYS A 55 4.92 -17.82 3.90
C LYS A 55 4.33 -16.91 4.99
N ASP A 56 5.17 -16.18 5.73
CA ASP A 56 4.72 -15.31 6.82
C ASP A 56 4.18 -13.97 6.28
N GLU A 57 4.54 -13.62 5.04
CA GLU A 57 4.05 -12.43 4.35
C GLU A 57 3.55 -12.78 2.95
N ALA A 58 2.37 -12.27 2.60
CA ALA A 58 1.85 -12.42 1.25
C ALA A 58 2.34 -11.26 0.37
N GLU A 59 3.59 -11.34 -0.10
CA GLU A 59 4.24 -10.24 -0.81
C GLU A 59 3.83 -10.14 -2.29
N ILE A 60 3.54 -8.92 -2.76
CA ILE A 60 3.32 -8.60 -4.18
C ILE A 60 4.34 -7.54 -4.58
N LEU A 61 5.12 -7.83 -5.61
CA LEU A 61 6.10 -6.91 -6.15
C LEU A 61 5.55 -6.26 -7.41
N PHE A 62 5.46 -4.93 -7.42
CA PHE A 62 5.17 -4.13 -8.62
C PHE A 62 6.48 -3.69 -9.28
N THR A 63 6.45 -3.45 -10.60
CA THR A 63 7.58 -2.78 -11.25
C THR A 63 7.76 -1.36 -10.73
N THR A 64 9.00 -0.88 -10.83
CA THR A 64 9.32 0.53 -10.56
C THR A 64 8.51 1.44 -11.49
N HIS A 65 8.27 2.69 -11.08
CA HIS A 65 7.43 3.68 -11.78
C HIS A 65 5.93 3.40 -11.74
N THR A 66 5.45 2.45 -10.94
CA THR A 66 4.02 2.30 -10.66
C THR A 66 3.55 3.44 -9.77
N ILE A 67 2.53 4.18 -10.21
CA ILE A 67 1.98 5.34 -9.51
C ILE A 67 0.65 4.96 -8.87
N PHE A 68 0.52 5.31 -7.60
CA PHE A 68 -0.71 5.20 -6.83
C PHE A 68 -1.17 6.57 -6.39
N ARG A 69 -2.47 6.83 -6.52
CA ARG A 69 -3.11 8.05 -6.02
C ARG A 69 -3.75 7.78 -4.67
N ILE A 70 -3.60 8.72 -3.72
CA ILE A 70 -4.33 8.69 -2.45
C ILE A 70 -5.78 9.08 -2.70
N ASP A 71 -6.71 8.21 -2.35
CA ASP A 71 -8.14 8.48 -2.47
C ASP A 71 -8.76 8.89 -1.13
N ASN A 72 -8.32 8.26 -0.03
CA ASN A 72 -8.87 8.53 1.30
C ASN A 72 -7.83 8.30 2.40
N ILE A 73 -7.97 9.03 3.50
CA ILE A 73 -7.13 8.92 4.70
C ILE A 73 -8.05 8.88 5.91
N GLU A 74 -7.98 7.80 6.69
CA GLU A 74 -8.81 7.61 7.88
C GLU A 74 -7.94 7.27 9.08
N ALA A 75 -8.26 7.84 10.24
CA ALA A 75 -7.62 7.42 11.48
C ALA A 75 -8.17 6.06 11.91
N LEU A 76 -7.29 5.16 12.31
CA LEU A 76 -7.65 3.82 12.76
C LEU A 76 -7.84 3.79 14.28
N PRO A 77 -8.91 3.16 14.80
CA PRO A 77 -9.18 3.10 16.23
C PRO A 77 -8.17 2.22 17.00
N GLU A 78 -7.38 1.40 16.31
CA GLU A 78 -6.42 0.48 16.94
C GLU A 78 -5.27 1.19 17.68
N ALA A 79 -4.91 2.42 17.29
CA ALA A 79 -3.90 3.22 17.99
C ALA A 79 -3.96 4.72 17.65
N ASP A 80 -3.57 5.57 18.60
CA ASP A 80 -3.30 6.98 18.33
C ASP A 80 -2.20 7.13 17.28
N ARG A 81 -2.41 8.02 16.30
CA ARG A 81 -1.48 8.30 15.19
C ARG A 81 -1.26 7.13 14.23
N LEU A 82 -2.26 6.27 14.12
CA LEU A 82 -2.35 5.23 13.09
C LEU A 82 -3.39 5.66 12.05
N TYR A 83 -3.02 5.57 10.77
CA TYR A 83 -3.90 5.95 9.67
C TYR A 83 -3.97 4.85 8.62
N GLU A 84 -5.18 4.57 8.14
CA GLU A 84 -5.40 3.81 6.92
C GLU A 84 -5.42 4.78 5.75
N ILE A 85 -4.64 4.47 4.70
CA ILE A 85 -4.59 5.25 3.48
C ILE A 85 -5.02 4.36 2.33
N GLN A 86 -6.18 4.66 1.77
CA GLN A 86 -6.68 3.97 0.59
C GLN A 86 -6.02 4.58 -0.65
N ILE A 87 -5.39 3.74 -1.46
CA ILE A 87 -4.70 4.16 -2.67
C ILE A 87 -5.15 3.35 -3.89
N THR A 88 -5.28 4.01 -5.03
CA THR A 88 -5.66 3.40 -6.31
C THR A 88 -4.54 3.50 -7.32
N LEU A 89 -4.33 2.41 -8.06
CA LEU A 89 -3.39 2.35 -9.18
C LEU A 89 -3.85 3.29 -10.31
N VAL A 90 -3.00 4.23 -10.71
CA VAL A 90 -3.29 5.18 -11.80
C VAL A 90 -2.44 4.96 -13.06
N GLY A 91 -1.40 4.12 -12.99
CA GLY A 91 -0.57 3.73 -14.14
C GLY A 91 0.90 3.98 -13.89
N ASP A 92 1.67 4.22 -14.96
CA ASP A 92 3.12 4.49 -14.93
C ASP A 92 3.48 5.91 -15.40
N GLN A 93 2.48 6.71 -15.75
CA GLN A 93 2.60 8.09 -16.18
C GLN A 93 1.52 8.91 -15.47
N ASP A 94 1.92 9.93 -14.72
CA ASP A 94 0.99 10.86 -14.09
C ASP A 94 0.54 11.89 -15.12
N ASN A 95 -0.47 11.55 -15.92
CA ASN A 95 -0.98 12.44 -16.96
C ASN A 95 -1.75 13.65 -16.38
N ASP A 96 -1.97 13.70 -15.06
CA ASP A 96 -2.73 14.76 -14.39
C ASP A 96 -1.95 16.08 -14.21
N PHE A 97 -0.63 16.08 -14.45
CA PHE A 97 0.17 17.31 -14.48
C PHE A 97 0.00 18.16 -15.75
N SER A 98 -0.81 17.74 -16.72
CA SER A 98 -0.97 18.43 -18.02
C SER A 98 -2.06 19.52 -18.06
N LYS A 99 -2.74 19.82 -16.94
CA LYS A 99 -3.90 20.75 -16.92
C LYS A 99 -3.70 22.07 -16.19
N HIS A 100 -2.47 22.43 -15.80
CA HIS A 100 -2.16 23.72 -15.18
C HIS A 100 -1.05 24.49 -15.92
N THR A 101 -1.17 24.59 -17.26
CA THR A 101 -0.48 25.60 -18.08
C THR A 101 -1.50 26.37 -18.90
#